data_AF-A0A0M4RTB5-F1
#
_entry.id   AF-A0A0M4RTB5-F1
#
_cell.length_a   1.000
_cell.length_b   1.000
_cell.length_c   1.000
_cell.angle_alpha   90.00
_cell.angle_beta   90.00
_cell.angle_gamma   90.00
#
_symmetry.space_group_name_H-M   'P 1'
#
loop_
_entity.id
_entity.type
_entity.pdbx_description
1 polymer ?
#
loop_
_entity_poly.entity_id
_entity_poly.type
_entity_poly.pdbx_seq_one_letter_code
_entity_poly.pdbx_strand_id
1 'polypeptide(L)'
;MNKEILDLVEKILTFLKVEDYNKLKNILNIIEKDYPNYYKFFEKFKDRNLIEKISDVFGSPTFGGGPLILLGKKLEQEEKQKEVVLKKGIFKNEIKEILKNYFNPDEEKTFLEFLLEKL
;
A
#
# COMPACT_ATOMS: atom_id res chain seq x y z
N MET A 1 -3.15 17.99 4.71
CA MET A 1 -2.77 17.20 3.53
C MET A 1 -3.81 17.42 2.44
N ASN A 2 -3.41 17.59 1.19
CA ASN A 2 -4.32 17.68 0.05
C ASN A 2 -5.20 16.42 -0.01
N LYS A 3 -6.49 16.57 -0.32
CA LYS A 3 -7.45 15.45 -0.40
C LYS A 3 -7.02 14.39 -1.42
N GLU A 4 -6.54 14.80 -2.59
CA GLU A 4 -6.10 13.86 -3.63
C GLU A 4 -4.90 13.03 -3.17
N ILE A 5 -3.99 13.65 -2.43
CA ILE A 5 -2.83 12.98 -1.82
C ILE A 5 -3.30 12.02 -0.73
N LEU A 6 -4.27 12.43 0.08
CA LEU A 6 -4.86 11.56 1.11
C LEU A 6 -5.49 10.32 0.52
N ASP A 7 -6.27 10.47 -0.55
CA ASP A 7 -6.91 9.34 -1.23
C ASP A 7 -5.85 8.41 -1.86
N LEU A 8 -4.76 8.95 -2.42
CA LEU A 8 -3.65 8.16 -2.95
C LEU A 8 -2.94 7.35 -1.85
N VAL A 9 -2.56 8.02 -0.75
CA VAL A 9 -1.86 7.37 0.36
C VAL A 9 -2.77 6.31 0.99
N GLU A 10 -4.07 6.57 1.12
CA GLU A 10 -5.02 5.59 1.61
C GLU A 10 -5.09 4.34 0.71
N LYS A 11 -5.08 4.51 -0.62
CA LYS A 11 -5.01 3.39 -1.58
C LYS A 11 -3.71 2.59 -1.41
N ILE A 12 -2.58 3.27 -1.24
CA ILE A 12 -1.27 2.63 -1.02
C ILE A 12 -1.28 1.80 0.27
N LEU A 13 -1.74 2.38 1.39
CA LEU A 13 -1.76 1.68 2.67
C LEU A 13 -2.74 0.51 2.65
N THR A 14 -3.88 0.65 1.96
CA THR A 14 -4.84 -0.45 1.75
C THR A 14 -4.21 -1.59 0.95
N PHE A 15 -3.49 -1.27 -0.11
CA PHE A 15 -2.77 -2.25 -0.91
C PHE A 15 -1.71 -2.98 -0.06
N LEU A 16 -0.88 -2.25 0.68
CA LEU A 16 0.12 -2.83 1.57
C LEU A 16 -0.51 -3.66 2.70
N LYS A 17 -1.71 -3.30 3.17
CA LYS A 17 -2.43 -4.06 4.19
C LYS A 17 -2.76 -5.48 3.74
N VAL A 18 -3.09 -5.64 2.47
CA VAL A 18 -3.39 -6.94 1.84
C VAL A 18 -2.10 -7.67 1.46
N GLU A 19 -1.12 -6.94 0.90
CA GLU A 19 0.09 -7.54 0.32
C GLU A 19 1.19 -7.83 1.35
N ASP A 20 1.56 -6.84 2.15
CA ASP A 20 2.66 -6.92 3.11
C ASP A 20 2.35 -6.08 4.36
N TYR A 21 1.55 -6.66 5.25
CA TYR A 21 1.15 -6.00 6.50
C TYR A 21 2.34 -5.65 7.40
N ASN A 22 3.45 -6.41 7.34
CA ASN A 22 4.65 -6.09 8.12
C ASN A 22 5.31 -4.80 7.59
N LYS A 23 5.40 -4.66 6.27
CA LYS A 23 5.86 -3.43 5.63
C LYS A 23 4.95 -2.25 5.95
N LEU A 24 3.62 -2.44 5.88
CA LEU A 24 2.66 -1.42 6.33
C LEU A 24 2.91 -1.00 7.78
N LYS A 25 3.05 -1.97 8.69
CA LYS A 25 3.28 -1.69 10.11
C LYS A 25 4.56 -0.88 10.33
N ASN A 26 5.64 -1.21 9.63
CA ASN A 26 6.89 -0.48 9.69
C ASN A 26 6.74 0.96 9.21
N ILE A 27 6.05 1.16 8.08
CA ILE A 27 5.75 2.49 7.55
C ILE A 27 4.91 3.29 8.55
N LEU A 28 3.82 2.70 9.09
CA LEU A 28 2.96 3.37 10.08
C LEU A 28 3.71 3.76 11.35
N ASN A 29 4.64 2.94 11.84
CA ASN A 29 5.46 3.28 13.00
C ASN A 29 6.38 4.49 12.74
N ILE A 30 6.95 4.58 11.53
CA ILE A 30 7.77 5.74 11.14
C ILE A 30 6.88 6.99 11.01
N ILE A 31 5.70 6.86 10.41
CA ILE A 31 4.73 7.96 10.28
C ILE A 31 4.27 8.45 11.67
N GLU A 32 3.97 7.54 12.60
CA GLU A 32 3.58 7.88 13.98
C GLU A 32 4.65 8.73 14.68
N LYS A 33 5.93 8.44 14.43
CA LYS A 33 7.07 9.11 15.06
C LYS A 33 7.45 10.42 14.35
N ASP A 34 7.64 10.36 13.03
CA ASP A 34 8.27 11.43 12.25
C ASP A 34 7.25 12.34 11.56
N TYR A 35 6.00 11.87 11.38
CA TYR A 35 4.90 12.61 10.74
C TYR A 35 3.58 12.51 11.54
N PRO A 36 3.56 12.84 12.84
CA PRO A 36 2.43 12.58 13.74
C PRO A 36 1.13 13.29 13.32
N ASN A 37 1.22 14.40 12.59
CA ASN A 37 0.06 15.09 12.03
C ASN A 37 -0.64 14.27 10.94
N TYR A 38 0.13 13.54 10.13
CA TYR A 38 -0.41 12.68 9.08
C TYR A 38 -0.89 11.34 9.62
N TYR A 39 -0.25 10.84 10.69
CA TYR A 39 -0.64 9.59 11.33
C TYR A 39 -2.12 9.53 11.72
N LYS A 40 -2.71 10.66 12.15
CA LYS A 40 -4.13 10.77 12.52
C LYS A 40 -5.08 10.32 11.40
N PHE A 41 -4.70 10.47 10.14
CA PHE A 41 -5.54 10.03 9.02
C PHE A 41 -5.46 8.51 8.80
N PHE A 42 -4.40 7.87 9.29
CA PHE A 42 -4.04 6.49 8.97
C PHE A 42 -4.04 5.54 10.17
N GLU A 43 -4.43 6.01 11.36
CA GLU A 43 -4.52 5.18 12.57
C GLU A 43 -5.38 3.92 12.37
N LYS A 44 -6.44 4.03 11.55
CA LYS A 44 -7.30 2.91 11.15
C LYS A 44 -6.52 1.75 10.52
N PHE A 45 -5.36 2.00 9.92
CA PHE A 45 -4.58 0.95 9.30
C PHE A 45 -3.82 0.07 10.29
N LYS A 46 -3.66 0.50 11.55
CA LYS A 46 -2.95 -0.25 12.62
C LYS A 46 -3.66 -1.57 12.97
N ASP A 47 -4.99 -1.60 12.90
CA ASP A 47 -5.78 -2.79 13.26
C ASP A 47 -5.73 -3.86 12.16
N ARG A 48 -5.23 -5.05 12.51
CA ARG A 48 -5.12 -6.21 11.61
C ARG A 48 -6.50 -6.79 11.23
N ASN A 49 -7.51 -6.68 12.10
CA ASN A 49 -8.83 -7.28 11.87
C ASN A 49 -9.59 -6.66 10.70
N LEU A 50 -9.19 -5.45 10.27
CA LEU A 50 -9.69 -4.84 9.04
C LEU A 50 -9.23 -5.58 7.77
N ILE A 51 -8.19 -6.42 7.84
CA ILE A 51 -7.75 -7.22 6.69
C ILE A 51 -8.88 -8.14 6.22
N GLU A 52 -9.61 -8.79 7.13
CA GLU A 52 -10.69 -9.73 6.76
C GLU A 52 -11.81 -9.03 5.97
N LYS A 53 -12.17 -7.80 6.35
CA LYS A 53 -13.16 -6.99 5.63
C LYS A 53 -12.69 -6.53 4.25
N ILE A 54 -11.38 -6.33 4.08
CA ILE A 54 -10.78 -5.84 2.83
C ILE A 54 -10.46 -7.03 1.90
N SER A 55 -10.08 -8.19 2.43
CA SER A 55 -9.84 -9.41 1.64
C SER A 55 -11.10 -9.91 0.94
N ASP A 56 -12.27 -9.71 1.54
CA ASP A 56 -13.55 -9.99 0.89
C ASP A 56 -13.81 -9.09 -0.33
N VAL A 57 -13.28 -7.86 -0.33
CA VAL A 57 -13.39 -6.91 -1.45
C VAL A 57 -12.33 -7.16 -2.53
N PHE A 58 -11.14 -7.65 -2.17
CA PHE A 58 -10.03 -7.92 -3.09
C PHE A 58 -9.91 -9.39 -3.55
N GLY A 59 -10.83 -10.27 -3.12
CA GLY A 59 -10.87 -11.67 -3.53
C GLY A 59 -10.05 -12.58 -2.60
N SER A 60 -10.74 -13.50 -1.92
CA SER A 60 -10.12 -14.46 -1.00
C SER A 60 -9.15 -15.42 -1.72
N PRO A 61 -8.00 -15.79 -1.13
CA PRO A 61 -7.24 -16.95 -1.56
C PRO A 61 -7.84 -18.19 -0.90
N THR A 62 -8.88 -18.79 -1.48
CA THR A 62 -9.38 -20.10 -1.05
C THR A 62 -8.34 -21.18 -1.36
N PHE A 63 -7.53 -21.53 -0.36
CA PHE A 63 -6.63 -22.67 -0.38
C PHE A 63 -7.41 -23.97 -0.13
N GLY A 64 -7.96 -24.57 -1.19
CA GLY A 64 -8.52 -25.94 -1.22
C GLY A 64 -7.72 -26.86 -2.15
N GLY A 65 -7.48 -28.11 -1.76
CA GLY A 65 -6.41 -28.99 -2.27
C GLY A 65 -6.70 -29.84 -3.52
N GLY A 66 -5.63 -30.27 -4.20
CA GLY A 66 -5.62 -31.22 -5.32
C GLY A 66 -4.30 -31.20 -6.12
N PRO A 67 -3.69 -32.36 -6.50
CA PRO A 67 -2.39 -32.42 -7.20
C PRO A 67 -2.34 -31.73 -8.58
N LEU A 68 -3.48 -31.62 -9.27
CA LEU A 68 -3.61 -30.91 -10.56
C LEU A 68 -3.69 -29.38 -10.42
N ILE A 69 -3.90 -28.85 -9.21
CA ILE A 69 -3.92 -27.41 -8.93
C ILE A 69 -2.50 -26.83 -8.82
N LEU A 70 -1.45 -27.66 -8.67
CA LEU A 70 -0.07 -27.16 -8.54
C LEU A 70 0.45 -26.45 -9.81
N LEU A 71 -0.01 -26.83 -11.00
CA LEU A 71 0.33 -26.14 -12.25
C LEU A 71 -0.43 -24.81 -12.41
N GLY A 72 -1.73 -24.79 -12.07
CA GLY A 72 -2.54 -23.56 -12.06
C GLY A 72 -2.12 -22.56 -11.00
N LYS A 73 -1.75 -23.03 -9.79
CA LYS A 73 -1.25 -22.19 -8.67
C LYS A 73 0.03 -21.45 -9.01
N LYS A 74 0.92 -22.07 -9.80
CA LYS A 74 2.19 -21.43 -10.18
C LYS A 74 1.96 -20.27 -11.15
N LEU A 75 1.03 -20.46 -12.10
CA LEU A 75 0.58 -19.41 -13.03
C LEU A 75 -0.19 -18.30 -12.30
N GLU A 76 -1.12 -18.65 -11.41
CA GLU A 76 -1.91 -17.68 -10.64
C GLU A 76 -1.04 -16.87 -9.65
N GLN A 77 -0.02 -17.50 -9.05
CA GLN A 77 0.95 -16.79 -8.23
C GLN A 77 1.87 -15.88 -9.06
N GLU A 78 2.29 -16.29 -10.25
CA GLU A 78 3.07 -15.43 -11.16
C GLU A 78 2.25 -14.22 -11.63
N GLU A 79 0.98 -14.40 -11.97
CA GLU A 79 0.09 -13.31 -12.38
C GLU A 79 -0.15 -12.34 -11.21
N LYS A 80 -0.42 -12.85 -10.01
CA LYS A 80 -0.55 -12.03 -8.79
C LYS A 80 0.73 -11.24 -8.48
N GLN A 81 1.90 -11.86 -8.64
CA GLN A 81 3.18 -11.16 -8.44
C GLN A 81 3.40 -10.06 -9.50
N LYS A 82 3.09 -10.33 -10.77
CA LYS A 82 3.14 -9.33 -11.84
C LYS A 82 2.19 -8.17 -11.55
N GLU A 83 0.98 -8.45 -11.06
CA GLU A 83 0.00 -7.43 -10.70
C GLU A 83 0.47 -6.58 -9.51
N VAL A 84 1.07 -7.19 -8.49
CA VAL A 84 1.66 -6.49 -7.34
C VAL A 84 2.78 -5.54 -7.79
N VAL A 85 3.68 -6.01 -8.66
CA VAL A 85 4.77 -5.19 -9.20
C VAL A 85 4.21 -4.04 -10.04
N LEU A 86 3.21 -4.30 -10.88
CA LEU A 86 2.54 -3.28 -11.70
C LEU A 86 1.89 -2.20 -10.83
N LYS A 87 1.09 -2.60 -9.83
CA LYS A 87 0.42 -1.67 -8.89
C LYS A 87 1.43 -0.83 -8.10
N LYS A 88 2.51 -1.44 -7.60
CA LYS A 88 3.62 -0.71 -6.95
C LYS A 88 4.22 0.32 -7.91
N GLY A 89 4.46 -0.05 -9.16
CA GLY A 89 4.96 0.87 -10.20
C GLY A 89 4.02 2.06 -10.46
N ILE A 90 2.71 1.80 -10.54
CA ILE A 90 1.69 2.85 -10.71
C ILE A 90 1.72 3.83 -9.54
N PHE A 91 1.68 3.35 -8.30
CA PHE A 91 1.72 4.23 -7.12
C PHE A 91 2.99 5.08 -7.06
N LYS A 92 4.15 4.49 -7.38
CA LYS A 92 5.42 5.23 -7.45
C LYS A 92 5.38 6.34 -8.49
N ASN A 93 4.79 6.07 -9.65
CA ASN A 93 4.67 7.07 -10.72
C ASN A 93 3.69 8.19 -10.34
N GLU A 94 2.54 7.85 -9.75
CA GLU A 94 1.57 8.84 -9.26
C GLU A 94 2.20 9.78 -8.22
N ILE A 95 2.95 9.26 -7.25
CA ILE A 95 3.69 10.09 -6.29
C ILE A 95 4.70 10.99 -7.01
N LYS A 96 5.47 10.45 -7.97
CA LYS A 96 6.45 11.23 -8.74
C LYS A 96 5.81 12.37 -9.53
N GLU A 97 4.67 12.13 -10.18
CA GLU A 97 3.96 13.19 -10.92
C GLU A 97 3.47 14.28 -9.98
N ILE A 98 2.96 13.93 -8.80
CA ILE A 98 2.57 14.91 -7.77
C ILE A 98 3.79 15.71 -7.30
N LEU A 99 4.91 15.05 -7.02
CA LEU A 99 6.14 15.69 -6.56
C LEU A 99 6.73 16.70 -7.56
N LYS A 100 6.50 16.54 -8.87
CA LYS A 100 6.92 17.53 -9.89
C LYS A 100 6.29 18.90 -9.67
N ASN A 101 5.12 18.96 -9.03
CA ASN A 101 4.40 20.20 -8.77
C ASN A 101 4.82 20.87 -7.46
N TYR A 102 5.71 20.26 -6.65
CA TYR A 102 6.24 20.86 -5.43
C TYR A 102 7.53 21.62 -5.68
N PHE A 103 7.41 22.94 -5.77
CA PHE A 103 8.54 23.85 -5.98
C PHE A 103 9.30 24.20 -4.69
N ASN A 104 8.61 24.19 -3.54
CA ASN A 104 9.20 24.51 -2.23
C ASN A 104 9.31 23.26 -1.35
N PRO A 105 10.28 23.21 -0.41
CA PRO A 105 10.28 22.20 0.63
C PRO A 105 9.03 22.39 1.50
N ASP A 106 8.17 21.39 1.50
CA ASP A 106 6.94 21.30 2.26
C ASP A 106 6.94 19.97 3.02
N GLU A 107 6.34 19.94 4.21
CA GLU A 107 6.18 18.72 5.01
C GLU A 107 5.47 17.62 4.19
N GLU A 108 4.51 18.02 3.36
CA GLU A 108 3.77 17.12 2.47
C GLU A 108 4.68 16.53 1.38
N LYS A 109 5.57 17.34 0.81
CA LYS A 109 6.59 16.90 -0.15
C LYS A 109 7.51 15.87 0.50
N THR A 110 8.05 16.18 1.68
CA THR A 110 8.99 15.29 2.39
C THR A 110 8.31 13.98 2.79
N PHE A 111 7.04 14.01 3.19
CA PHE A 111 6.27 12.80 3.47
C PHE A 111 6.07 11.93 2.22
N LEU A 112 5.76 12.54 1.08
CA LEU A 112 5.60 11.82 -0.18
C LEU A 112 6.91 11.22 -0.68
N GLU A 113 8.03 11.93 -0.53
CA GLU A 113 9.37 11.41 -0.83
C GLU A 113 9.70 10.21 0.07
N PHE A 114 9.40 10.30 1.37
CA PHE A 114 9.52 9.16 2.30
C PHE A 114 8.68 7.96 1.85
N LEU A 115 7.41 8.18 1.51
CA LEU A 115 6.51 7.09 1.11
C LEU A 115 6.99 6.44 -0.20
N LEU A 116 7.48 7.24 -1.14
CA LEU A 116 8.06 6.76 -2.40
C LEU A 116 9.28 5.87 -2.18
N GLU A 117 10.15 6.23 -1.22
CA GLU A 117 11.33 5.44 -0.85
C GLU A 117 10.94 4.10 -0.21
N LYS A 118 9.87 4.09 0.61
CA LYS A 118 9.42 2.88 1.30
C LYS A 118 8.60 1.94 0.43
N LEU A 119 7.95 2.41 -0.63
CA LEU A 119 7.15 1.59 -1.56
C LEU A 119 7.98 0.55 -2.32
#